data_AF-A0A1I2BST6-F1
#
_entry.id   AF-A0A1I2BST6-F1
#
_cell.length_a   1.000
_cell.length_b   1.000
_cell.length_c   1.000
_cell.angle_alpha   90.00
_cell.angle_beta   90.00
_cell.angle_gamma   90.00
#
_symmetry.space_group_name_H-M   'P 1'
#
loop_
_entity.id
_entity.type
_entity.pdbx_description
1 polymer ?
#
loop_
_entity_poly.entity_id
_entity_poly.type
_entity_poly.pdbx_seq_one_letter_code
_entity_poly.pdbx_strand_id
1 'polypeptide(L)'
;MTSRSEKIAENEKKKMEEAQQDVQDILEANVEINYLIKSGFLDHGPIWTTMWFELDLKWFDGESSFVTIPEGELDEFIERATASSEAFELAKFVAALRIENGIIIPARLSDLMARYLKGDFIPARERRGRKVDTWGRDFIIARTMQILRNRWEHRRPNKRKGSNSSRKSISQIVHEALLDTAIGNVDVERIQKIYGAARKTKNYEELLTMIVRWDYDDEPGFIRV
;
A
#
# COMPACT_ATOMS: atom_id res chain seq x y z
N MET A 1 -50.59 -3.82 -1.58
CA MET A 1 -49.84 -4.15 -2.81
C MET A 1 -49.15 -2.87 -3.27
N THR A 2 -47.82 -2.81 -3.28
CA THR A 2 -47.10 -1.61 -3.77
C THR A 2 -47.36 -1.42 -5.26
N SER A 3 -47.62 -0.17 -5.64
CA SER A 3 -47.94 0.22 -7.01
C SER A 3 -46.73 -0.03 -7.94
N ARG A 4 -46.99 -0.30 -9.22
CA ARG A 4 -45.93 -0.52 -10.22
C ARG A 4 -44.98 0.70 -10.31
N SER A 5 -45.49 1.90 -10.07
CA SER A 5 -44.71 3.15 -10.06
C SER A 5 -43.83 3.26 -8.81
N GLU A 6 -44.29 2.81 -7.64
CA GLU A 6 -43.49 2.79 -6.40
C GLU A 6 -42.29 1.84 -6.54
N LYS A 7 -42.48 0.68 -7.16
CA LYS A 7 -41.39 -0.28 -7.43
C LYS A 7 -40.36 0.24 -8.42
N ILE A 8 -40.75 1.08 -9.38
CA ILE A 8 -39.81 1.70 -10.32
C ILE A 8 -38.96 2.74 -9.59
N ALA A 9 -39.61 3.63 -8.84
CA ALA A 9 -38.91 4.67 -8.06
C ALA A 9 -37.96 4.07 -7.01
N GLU A 10 -38.36 2.99 -6.32
CA GLU A 10 -37.50 2.30 -5.35
C GLU A 10 -36.28 1.65 -6.03
N ASN A 11 -36.45 1.05 -7.21
CA ASN A 11 -35.34 0.48 -7.98
C ASN A 11 -34.39 1.55 -8.52
N GLU A 12 -34.91 2.71 -8.96
CA GLU A 12 -34.08 3.83 -9.42
C GLU A 12 -33.28 4.46 -8.28
N LYS A 13 -33.91 4.67 -7.12
CA LYS A 13 -33.24 5.14 -5.91
C LYS A 13 -32.11 4.20 -5.51
N LYS A 14 -32.39 2.89 -5.47
CA LYS A 14 -31.38 1.87 -5.15
C LYS A 14 -30.22 1.87 -6.14
N LYS A 15 -30.47 2.03 -7.45
CA LYS A 15 -29.42 2.14 -8.46
C LYS A 15 -28.55 3.38 -8.27
N MET A 16 -29.16 4.51 -7.91
CA MET A 16 -28.42 5.74 -7.61
C MET A 16 -27.53 5.57 -6.36
N GLU A 17 -28.06 4.96 -5.30
CA GLU A 17 -27.28 4.65 -4.09
C GLU A 17 -26.11 3.68 -4.38
N GLU A 18 -26.35 2.63 -5.18
CA GLU A 18 -25.29 1.70 -5.61
C GLU A 18 -24.21 2.42 -6.43
N ALA A 19 -24.59 3.32 -7.34
CA ALA A 19 -23.64 4.09 -8.16
C ALA A 19 -22.82 5.09 -7.33
N GLN A 20 -23.44 5.78 -6.37
CA GLN A 20 -22.73 6.67 -5.44
C GLN A 20 -21.72 5.89 -4.59
N GLN A 21 -22.09 4.69 -4.14
CA GLN A 21 -21.18 3.83 -3.40
C GLN A 21 -19.99 3.36 -4.25
N ASP A 22 -20.22 3.02 -5.53
CA ASP A 22 -19.13 2.64 -6.43
C ASP A 22 -18.15 3.81 -6.65
N VAL A 23 -18.65 5.04 -6.76
CA VAL A 23 -17.78 6.24 -6.83
C VAL A 23 -16.95 6.40 -5.56
N GLN A 24 -17.57 6.26 -4.40
CA GLN A 24 -16.86 6.34 -3.12
C GLN A 24 -15.78 5.26 -2.98
N ASP A 25 -16.10 4.02 -3.36
CA ASP A 25 -15.16 2.90 -3.29
C ASP A 25 -13.97 3.10 -4.26
N ILE A 26 -14.19 3.74 -5.42
CA ILE A 26 -13.11 4.11 -6.37
C ILE A 26 -12.20 5.18 -5.77
N LEU A 27 -12.77 6.23 -5.17
CA LEU A 27 -11.99 7.31 -4.54
C LEU A 27 -11.13 6.77 -3.40
N GLU A 28 -11.69 5.92 -2.54
CA GLU A 28 -10.95 5.28 -1.45
C GLU A 28 -9.82 4.38 -1.98
N ALA A 29 -10.10 3.59 -3.03
CA ALA A 29 -9.07 2.76 -3.67
C ALA A 29 -7.93 3.61 -4.25
N ASN A 30 -8.26 4.75 -4.85
CA ASN A 30 -7.28 5.68 -5.40
C ASN A 30 -6.38 6.30 -4.31
N VAL A 31 -6.97 6.72 -3.18
CA VAL A 31 -6.21 7.22 -2.02
C VAL A 31 -5.23 6.16 -1.51
N GLU A 32 -5.68 4.91 -1.35
CA GLU A 32 -4.83 3.80 -0.92
C GLU A 32 -3.69 3.55 -1.91
N ILE A 33 -4.01 3.45 -3.20
CA ILE A 33 -3.00 3.20 -4.24
C ILE A 33 -1.93 4.30 -4.22
N ASN A 34 -2.35 5.56 -4.18
CA ASN A 34 -1.42 6.69 -4.17
C ASN A 34 -0.60 6.77 -2.89
N TYR A 35 -1.16 6.39 -1.74
CA TYR A 35 -0.41 6.26 -0.49
C TYR A 35 0.73 5.23 -0.66
N LEU A 36 0.41 4.03 -1.17
CA LEU A 36 1.40 2.97 -1.36
C LEU A 36 2.47 3.35 -2.40
N ILE A 37 2.09 4.07 -3.46
CA ILE A 37 3.04 4.62 -4.45
C ILE A 37 3.95 5.65 -3.80
N LYS A 38 3.39 6.61 -3.03
CA LYS A 38 4.17 7.64 -2.31
C LYS A 38 5.19 7.01 -1.35
N SER A 39 4.84 5.89 -0.71
CA SER A 39 5.75 5.10 0.14
C SER A 39 6.85 4.34 -0.63
N GLY A 40 6.93 4.49 -1.95
CA GLY A 40 7.95 3.88 -2.80
C GLY A 40 7.67 2.43 -3.17
N PHE A 41 6.53 1.86 -2.77
CA PHE A 41 6.29 0.42 -3.01
C PHE A 41 6.13 0.05 -4.48
N LEU A 42 5.88 1.02 -5.36
CA LEU A 42 5.81 0.75 -6.80
C LEU A 42 7.17 0.37 -7.38
N ASP A 43 8.24 1.01 -6.93
CA ASP A 43 9.56 0.94 -7.53
C ASP A 43 10.51 -0.04 -6.80
N HIS A 44 10.06 -0.60 -5.68
CA HIS A 44 10.89 -1.41 -4.80
C HIS A 44 10.35 -2.83 -4.60
N GLY A 45 11.25 -3.71 -4.19
CA GLY A 45 11.00 -5.14 -4.05
C GLY A 45 10.45 -5.55 -2.68
N PRO A 46 10.26 -6.86 -2.46
CA PRO A 46 9.70 -7.38 -1.23
C PRO A 46 10.55 -7.10 0.00
N ILE A 47 11.89 -6.98 -0.11
CA ILE A 47 12.71 -6.74 1.09
C ILE A 47 12.47 -5.32 1.61
N TRP A 48 12.40 -4.35 0.69
CA TRP A 48 12.01 -2.99 1.03
C TRP A 48 10.67 -2.96 1.77
N THR A 49 9.65 -3.58 1.18
CA THR A 49 8.30 -3.52 1.73
C THR A 49 8.16 -4.30 3.03
N THR A 50 8.79 -5.47 3.14
CA THR A 50 8.83 -6.21 4.41
C THR A 50 9.49 -5.38 5.51
N MET A 51 10.63 -4.76 5.22
CA MET A 51 11.36 -3.96 6.19
C MET A 51 10.58 -2.71 6.63
N TRP A 52 9.83 -2.08 5.71
CA TRP A 52 8.94 -0.97 6.03
C TRP A 52 7.95 -1.34 7.14
N PHE A 53 7.30 -2.50 7.02
CA PHE A 53 6.28 -2.93 7.99
C PHE A 53 6.88 -3.58 9.24
N GLU A 54 7.96 -4.36 9.11
CA GLU A 54 8.61 -5.02 10.25
C GLU A 54 9.20 -4.01 11.25
N LEU A 55 9.75 -2.90 10.75
CA LEU A 55 10.37 -1.85 11.57
C LEU A 55 9.40 -0.69 11.85
N ASP A 56 8.12 -0.89 11.58
CA ASP A 56 7.04 0.09 11.82
C ASP A 56 7.38 1.50 11.29
N LEU A 57 7.88 1.58 10.05
CA LEU A 57 8.15 2.86 9.42
C LEU A 57 6.82 3.54 9.09
N LYS A 58 6.67 4.81 9.48
CA LYS A 58 5.43 5.57 9.25
C LYS A 58 5.70 6.90 8.57
N TRP A 59 4.70 7.40 7.86
CA TRP A 59 4.71 8.79 7.44
C TRP A 59 4.37 9.68 8.64
N PHE A 60 5.10 10.77 8.80
CA PHE A 60 4.68 11.88 9.62
C PHE A 60 3.92 12.88 8.73
N ASP A 61 2.62 13.02 8.98
CA ASP A 61 1.73 13.88 8.19
C ASP A 61 1.55 15.29 8.79
N GLY A 62 2.64 15.86 9.33
CA GLY A 62 2.67 17.24 9.84
C GLY A 62 3.02 18.29 8.77
N GLU A 63 3.54 19.45 9.20
CA GLU A 63 3.97 20.54 8.29
C GLU A 63 5.05 20.13 7.29
N SER A 64 5.79 19.06 7.59
CA SER A 64 6.83 18.46 6.76
C SER A 64 6.54 16.97 6.66
N SER A 65 6.40 16.45 5.44
CA SER A 65 6.04 15.05 5.22
C SER A 65 7.31 14.21 5.06
N PHE A 66 7.63 13.41 6.09
CA PHE A 66 8.83 12.56 6.11
C PHE A 66 8.54 11.20 6.75
N VAL A 67 9.49 10.26 6.63
CA VAL A 67 9.38 8.93 7.24
C VAL A 67 10.01 8.90 8.63
N THR A 68 9.25 8.42 9.61
CA THR A 68 9.70 8.16 10.98
C THR A 68 10.25 6.75 11.10
N ILE A 69 11.26 6.61 11.95
CA ILE A 69 11.82 5.32 12.38
C ILE A 69 11.65 5.29 13.91
N PRO A 70 10.98 4.29 14.49
CA PRO A 70 10.91 4.14 15.93
C PRO A 70 12.32 4.01 16.54
N GLU A 71 12.56 4.59 17.72
CA GLU A 71 13.91 4.64 18.32
C GLU A 71 14.50 3.25 18.53
N GLY A 72 13.69 2.31 19.02
CA GLY A 72 14.10 0.92 19.26
C GLY A 72 14.48 0.16 17.98
N GLU A 73 14.02 0.63 16.82
CA GLU A 73 14.21 -0.04 15.53
C GLU A 73 15.37 0.56 14.73
N LEU A 74 15.95 1.70 15.14
CA LEU A 74 17.00 2.38 14.39
C LEU A 74 18.25 1.50 14.20
N ASP A 75 18.65 0.78 15.24
CA ASP A 75 19.84 -0.06 15.19
C ASP A 75 19.66 -1.23 14.22
N GLU A 76 18.51 -1.90 14.28
CA GLU A 76 18.14 -2.98 13.37
C GLU A 76 17.95 -2.47 11.93
N PHE A 77 17.38 -1.28 11.75
CA PHE A 77 17.27 -0.61 10.46
C PHE A 77 18.63 -0.42 9.80
N ILE A 78 19.61 0.07 10.55
CA ILE A 78 20.98 0.27 10.05
C ILE A 78 21.66 -1.06 9.75
N GLU A 79 21.53 -2.07 10.62
CA GLU A 79 22.10 -3.39 10.37
C GLU A 79 21.57 -3.99 9.06
N ARG A 80 20.25 -4.00 8.87
CA ARG A 80 19.61 -4.49 7.64
C ARG A 80 20.02 -3.69 6.41
N ALA A 81 20.11 -2.37 6.52
CA ALA A 81 20.57 -1.49 5.43
C ALA A 81 22.02 -1.76 5.04
N THR A 82 22.89 -2.19 5.96
CA THR A 82 24.27 -2.59 5.61
C THR A 82 24.35 -3.97 4.93
N ALA A 83 23.39 -4.84 5.19
CA ALA A 83 23.40 -6.23 4.72
C ALA A 83 22.67 -6.46 3.38
N SER A 84 21.78 -5.56 2.96
CA SER A 84 20.93 -5.74 1.78
C SER A 84 20.85 -4.48 0.92
N SER A 85 21.00 -4.62 -0.40
CA SER A 85 20.86 -3.51 -1.35
C SER A 85 19.46 -2.88 -1.28
N GLU A 86 18.40 -3.68 -1.27
CA GLU A 86 17.02 -3.17 -1.19
C GLU A 86 16.76 -2.43 0.13
N ALA A 87 17.34 -2.90 1.24
CA ALA A 87 17.25 -2.22 2.53
C ALA A 87 18.06 -0.92 2.56
N PHE A 88 19.21 -0.90 1.88
CA PHE A 88 20.01 0.31 1.73
C PHE A 88 19.30 1.38 0.89
N GLU A 89 18.59 0.97 -0.18
CA GLU A 89 17.74 1.89 -0.94
C GLU A 89 16.69 2.53 -0.02
N LEU A 90 16.10 1.78 0.91
CA LEU A 90 15.13 2.32 1.88
C LEU A 90 15.79 3.34 2.81
N ALA A 91 17.00 3.06 3.30
CA ALA A 91 17.78 4.01 4.09
C ALA A 91 18.07 5.31 3.32
N LYS A 92 18.40 5.22 2.02
CA LYS A 92 18.58 6.40 1.16
C LYS A 92 17.28 7.20 1.01
N PHE A 93 16.16 6.53 0.78
CA PHE A 93 14.86 7.20 0.65
C PHE A 93 14.45 7.93 1.92
N VAL A 94 14.57 7.30 3.09
CA VAL A 94 14.29 7.95 4.37
C VAL A 94 15.21 9.14 4.61
N ALA A 95 16.52 9.00 4.34
CA ALA A 95 17.48 10.09 4.49
C ALA A 95 17.18 11.25 3.51
N ALA A 96 16.90 10.95 2.25
CA ALA A 96 16.57 11.95 1.23
C ALA A 96 15.32 12.76 1.61
N LEU A 97 14.23 12.08 1.99
CA LEU A 97 13.01 12.76 2.43
C LEU A 97 13.24 13.67 3.64
N ARG A 98 14.04 13.24 4.61
CA ARG A 98 14.39 14.09 5.76
C ARG A 98 15.18 15.32 5.32
N ILE A 99 16.16 15.15 4.44
CA ILE A 99 16.94 16.27 3.89
C ILE A 99 16.05 17.26 3.13
N GLU A 100 15.20 16.76 2.24
CA GLU A 100 14.28 17.58 1.42
C GLU A 100 13.33 18.43 2.27
N ASN A 101 12.93 17.91 3.44
CA ASN A 101 12.05 18.58 4.37
C ASN A 101 12.79 19.33 5.50
N GLY A 102 14.12 19.41 5.46
CA GLY A 102 14.92 20.10 6.49
C GLY A 102 14.87 19.43 7.87
N ILE A 103 14.54 18.14 7.94
CA ILE A 103 14.44 17.36 9.16
C ILE A 103 15.79 16.74 9.49
N ILE A 104 16.13 16.69 10.79
CA ILE A 104 17.38 16.11 11.26
C ILE A 104 17.40 14.61 10.95
N ILE A 105 18.50 14.15 10.35
CA ILE A 105 18.75 12.73 10.12
C ILE A 105 19.29 12.12 11.42
N PRO A 106 18.74 10.99 11.90
CA PRO A 106 19.29 10.27 13.04
C PRO A 106 20.79 10.01 12.88
N ALA A 107 21.58 10.22 13.94
CA ALA A 107 23.04 10.24 13.86
C ALA A 107 23.64 8.97 13.21
N ARG A 108 23.11 7.79 13.55
CA ARG A 108 23.57 6.52 12.95
C ARG A 108 23.23 6.41 11.46
N LEU A 109 22.07 6.91 11.04
CA LEU A 109 21.70 6.95 9.62
C LEU A 109 22.56 7.97 8.86
N SER A 110 22.84 9.12 9.48
CA SER A 110 23.76 10.12 8.94
C SER A 110 25.18 9.55 8.75
N ASP A 111 25.70 8.81 9.73
CA ASP A 111 27.00 8.14 9.63
C ASP A 111 27.04 7.11 8.49
N LEU A 112 26.00 6.28 8.37
CA LEU A 112 25.89 5.31 7.28
C LEU A 112 25.93 6.00 5.91
N MET A 113 25.14 7.07 5.73
CA MET A 113 25.11 7.85 4.49
C MET A 113 26.46 8.53 4.22
N ALA A 114 27.11 9.08 5.25
CA ALA A 114 28.42 9.70 5.11
C ALA A 114 29.50 8.70 4.67
N ARG A 115 29.52 7.51 5.26
CA ARG A 115 30.42 6.41 4.87
C ARG A 115 30.18 5.97 3.43
N TYR A 116 28.92 5.87 3.01
CA TYR A 116 28.57 5.59 1.62
C TYR A 116 29.12 6.66 0.66
N LEU A 117 28.86 7.94 0.95
CA LEU A 117 29.28 9.05 0.08
C LEU A 117 30.81 9.21 -0.01
N LYS A 118 31.54 8.87 1.07
CA LYS A 118 33.01 8.86 1.08
C LYS A 118 33.61 7.64 0.37
N GLY A 119 32.80 6.63 0.07
CA GLY A 119 33.27 5.35 -0.47
C GLY A 119 33.81 4.37 0.58
N ASP A 120 33.67 4.68 1.87
CA ASP A 120 34.07 3.81 3.00
C ASP A 120 33.09 2.65 3.23
N PHE A 121 31.91 2.72 2.61
CA PHE A 121 30.90 1.67 2.59
C PHE A 121 30.39 1.46 1.17
N ILE A 122 30.29 0.18 0.77
CA ILE A 122 29.70 -0.22 -0.50
C ILE A 122 28.52 -1.14 -0.18
N PRO A 123 27.30 -0.83 -0.64
CA PRO A 123 26.13 -1.67 -0.40
C PRO A 123 26.33 -3.09 -0.93
N ALA A 124 25.65 -4.06 -0.31
CA ALA A 124 25.61 -5.42 -0.83
C ALA A 124 25.12 -5.39 -2.29
N ARG A 125 25.73 -6.20 -3.16
CA ARG A 125 25.32 -6.25 -4.57
C ARG A 125 23.90 -6.80 -4.70
N GLU A 126 23.12 -6.20 -5.58
CA GLU A 126 21.84 -6.77 -6.00
C GLU A 126 22.02 -8.21 -6.47
N ARG A 127 21.21 -9.12 -5.92
CA ARG A 127 21.18 -10.51 -6.39
C ARG A 127 20.52 -10.51 -7.77
N ARG A 128 21.32 -10.71 -8.82
CA ARG A 128 20.83 -10.89 -10.20
C ARG A 128 19.73 -11.97 -10.22
N GLY A 129 18.52 -11.61 -10.65
CA GLY A 129 17.47 -12.59 -10.98
C GLY A 129 16.07 -12.30 -10.45
N ARG A 130 15.86 -11.36 -9.51
CA ARG A 130 14.52 -10.99 -9.06
C ARG A 130 13.99 -9.86 -9.96
N LYS A 131 12.94 -10.12 -10.73
CA LYS A 131 12.21 -9.09 -11.48
C LYS A 131 11.49 -8.18 -10.49
N VAL A 132 12.14 -7.07 -10.13
CA VAL A 132 11.54 -5.99 -9.32
C VAL A 132 10.40 -5.31 -10.11
N ASP A 133 10.45 -5.38 -11.45
CA ASP A 133 9.61 -4.62 -12.38
C ASP A 133 8.10 -4.73 -12.17
N THR A 134 7.58 -5.86 -11.68
CA THR A 134 6.14 -6.03 -11.46
C THR A 134 5.75 -6.28 -10.01
N TRP A 135 6.71 -6.46 -9.11
CA TRP A 135 6.40 -6.85 -7.73
C TRP A 135 5.58 -5.78 -7.02
N GLY A 136 6.03 -4.52 -7.09
CA GLY A 136 5.39 -3.39 -6.43
C GLY A 136 3.96 -3.16 -6.90
N ARG A 137 3.78 -3.12 -8.22
CA ARG A 137 2.45 -3.07 -8.85
C ARG A 137 1.54 -4.20 -8.36
N ASP A 138 2.02 -5.44 -8.42
CA ASP A 138 1.21 -6.61 -8.07
C ASP A 138 0.86 -6.62 -6.57
N PHE A 139 1.75 -6.13 -5.71
CA PHE A 139 1.51 -5.90 -4.29
C PHE A 139 0.45 -4.85 -4.02
N ILE A 140 0.57 -3.66 -4.62
CA ILE A 140 -0.41 -2.58 -4.48
C ILE A 140 -1.80 -3.07 -4.89
N ILE A 141 -1.91 -3.70 -6.07
CA ILE A 141 -3.17 -4.26 -6.56
C ILE A 141 -3.75 -5.30 -5.59
N ALA A 142 -2.92 -6.24 -5.13
CA ALA A 142 -3.38 -7.29 -4.22
C ALA A 142 -3.87 -6.72 -2.88
N ARG A 143 -3.18 -5.71 -2.35
CA ARG A 143 -3.53 -5.03 -1.11
C ARG A 143 -4.84 -4.24 -1.24
N THR A 144 -4.98 -3.40 -2.26
CA THR A 144 -6.22 -2.63 -2.49
C THR A 144 -7.41 -3.56 -2.67
N MET A 145 -7.25 -4.65 -3.42
CA MET A 145 -8.28 -5.71 -3.55
C MET A 145 -8.67 -6.32 -2.19
N GLN A 146 -7.72 -6.57 -1.30
CA GLN A 146 -7.98 -7.14 0.02
C GLN A 146 -8.75 -6.15 0.92
N ILE A 147 -8.34 -4.88 0.96
CA ILE A 147 -9.02 -3.84 1.76
C ILE A 147 -10.48 -3.73 1.34
N LEU A 148 -10.72 -3.55 0.04
CA LEU A 148 -12.08 -3.45 -0.50
C LEU A 148 -12.89 -4.71 -0.19
N ARG A 149 -12.27 -5.90 -0.29
CA ARG A 149 -12.95 -7.16 0.03
C ARG A 149 -13.35 -7.25 1.50
N ASN A 150 -12.46 -6.92 2.42
CA ASN A 150 -12.75 -6.95 3.86
C ASN A 150 -13.89 -5.97 4.20
N ARG A 151 -13.87 -4.76 3.62
CA ARG A 151 -14.96 -3.78 3.76
C ARG A 151 -16.27 -4.28 3.16
N TRP A 152 -16.21 -5.00 2.04
CA TRP A 152 -17.39 -5.52 1.33
C TRP A 152 -18.00 -6.76 1.95
N GLU A 153 -17.21 -7.60 2.62
CA GLU A 153 -17.71 -8.77 3.36
C GLU A 153 -18.66 -8.34 4.50
N HIS A 154 -18.47 -7.15 5.08
CA HIS A 154 -19.39 -6.55 6.06
C HIS A 154 -20.62 -5.88 5.43
N ARG A 155 -20.55 -5.57 4.13
CA ARG A 155 -21.59 -4.82 3.39
C ARG A 155 -22.46 -5.68 2.48
N ARG A 156 -22.29 -7.01 2.43
CA ARG A 156 -23.21 -7.88 1.66
C ARG A 156 -24.48 -8.13 2.48
N PRO A 157 -25.65 -7.58 2.09
CA PRO A 157 -26.89 -8.21 2.49
C PRO A 157 -26.92 -9.59 1.84
N ASN A 158 -27.30 -10.63 2.57
CA ASN A 158 -27.51 -11.98 2.03
C ASN A 158 -28.22 -11.88 0.66
N LYS A 159 -27.48 -12.15 -0.43
CA LYS A 159 -28.06 -12.12 -1.78
C LYS A 159 -29.12 -13.22 -1.84
N ARG A 160 -30.41 -12.83 -1.77
CA ARG A 160 -31.49 -13.70 -2.21
C ARG A 160 -31.26 -14.00 -3.69
N LYS A 161 -31.26 -15.29 -4.06
CA LYS A 161 -31.19 -15.76 -5.46
C LYS A 161 -32.12 -14.91 -6.33
N GLY A 162 -31.56 -14.23 -7.33
CA GLY A 162 -32.33 -13.49 -8.35
C GLY A 162 -32.23 -11.96 -8.32
N SER A 163 -31.48 -11.32 -7.42
CA SER A 163 -31.20 -9.88 -7.54
C SER A 163 -30.00 -9.61 -8.46
N ASN A 164 -30.27 -9.03 -9.64
CA ASN A 164 -29.23 -8.40 -10.45
C ASN A 164 -28.80 -7.12 -9.74
N SER A 165 -27.71 -7.21 -8.98
CA SER A 165 -27.01 -6.04 -8.48
C SER A 165 -26.26 -5.40 -9.65
N SER A 166 -26.48 -4.11 -9.87
CA SER A 166 -25.74 -3.29 -10.86
C SER A 166 -24.35 -2.90 -10.38
N ARG A 167 -24.01 -3.20 -9.12
CA ARG A 167 -22.77 -2.82 -8.48
C ARG A 167 -21.56 -3.42 -9.19
N LYS A 168 -20.53 -2.61 -9.38
CA LYS A 168 -19.25 -3.06 -9.95
C LYS A 168 -18.65 -4.19 -9.11
N SER A 169 -17.82 -5.03 -9.71
CA SER A 169 -16.96 -5.95 -8.97
C SER A 169 -15.77 -5.21 -8.36
N ILE A 170 -15.17 -5.75 -7.30
CA ILE A 170 -13.98 -5.15 -6.67
C ILE A 170 -12.85 -4.94 -7.70
N SER A 171 -12.65 -5.90 -8.60
CA SER A 171 -11.64 -5.78 -9.64
C SER A 171 -11.93 -4.68 -10.67
N GLN A 172 -13.20 -4.36 -10.92
CA GLN A 172 -13.59 -3.21 -11.74
C GLN A 172 -13.34 -1.89 -11.01
N ILE A 173 -13.63 -1.83 -9.71
CA ILE A 173 -13.32 -0.64 -8.89
C ILE A 173 -11.83 -0.37 -8.86
N VAL A 174 -11.00 -1.39 -8.62
CA VAL A 174 -9.54 -1.26 -8.66
C VAL A 174 -9.06 -0.87 -10.05
N HIS A 175 -9.61 -1.47 -11.11
CA HIS A 175 -9.28 -1.09 -12.49
C HIS A 175 -9.51 0.40 -12.74
N GLU A 176 -10.69 0.91 -12.38
CA GLU A 176 -11.00 2.32 -12.57
C GLU A 176 -10.12 3.24 -11.71
N ALA A 177 -9.86 2.85 -10.45
CA ALA A 177 -9.00 3.62 -9.57
C ALA A 177 -7.54 3.73 -10.08
N LEU A 178 -7.04 2.69 -10.75
CA LEU A 178 -5.66 2.64 -11.28
C LEU A 178 -5.43 3.58 -12.47
N LEU A 179 -6.48 3.90 -13.24
CA LEU A 179 -6.36 4.74 -14.45
C LEU A 179 -5.81 6.13 -14.13
N ASP A 180 -6.09 6.63 -12.92
CA ASP A 180 -5.66 7.95 -12.43
C ASP A 180 -4.38 7.89 -11.58
N THR A 181 -3.57 6.83 -11.71
CA THR A 181 -2.36 6.61 -10.90
C THR A 181 -1.14 6.30 -11.77
N ALA A 182 0.06 6.36 -11.19
CA ALA A 182 1.30 6.05 -11.90
C ALA A 182 1.40 4.60 -12.40
N ILE A 183 0.60 3.67 -11.85
CA ILE A 183 0.50 2.29 -12.34
C ILE A 183 -0.18 2.24 -13.72
N GLY A 184 -1.14 3.14 -13.96
CA GLY A 184 -1.88 3.23 -15.21
C GLY A 184 -2.80 2.05 -15.48
N ASN A 185 -3.03 1.76 -16.76
CA ASN A 185 -4.04 0.81 -17.19
C ASN A 185 -3.62 -0.65 -16.98
N VAL A 186 -4.33 -1.35 -16.08
CA VAL A 186 -4.21 -2.80 -15.88
C VAL A 186 -5.58 -3.42 -16.08
N ASP A 187 -5.67 -4.43 -16.96
CA ASP A 187 -6.96 -5.05 -17.27
C ASP A 187 -7.57 -5.81 -16.06
N VAL A 188 -8.90 -5.89 -16.04
CA VAL A 188 -9.66 -6.50 -14.93
C VAL A 188 -9.29 -7.97 -14.72
N GLU A 189 -9.04 -8.73 -15.80
CA GLU A 189 -8.66 -10.14 -15.70
C GLU A 189 -7.28 -10.31 -15.06
N ARG A 190 -6.34 -9.42 -15.36
CA ARG A 190 -4.99 -9.38 -14.83
C ARG A 190 -5.01 -9.01 -13.35
N ILE A 191 -5.83 -8.03 -12.96
CA ILE A 191 -6.07 -7.69 -11.55
C ILE A 191 -6.56 -8.93 -10.78
N GLN A 192 -7.52 -9.66 -11.33
CA GLN A 192 -8.02 -10.90 -10.72
C GLN A 192 -6.94 -11.98 -10.62
N LYS A 193 -6.13 -12.17 -11.67
CA LYS A 193 -5.02 -13.13 -11.69
C LYS A 193 -3.96 -12.77 -10.63
N ILE A 194 -3.59 -11.50 -10.53
CA ILE A 194 -2.64 -10.99 -9.53
C ILE A 194 -3.14 -11.32 -8.13
N TYR A 195 -4.38 -10.93 -7.80
CA TYR A 195 -4.94 -11.17 -6.48
C TYR A 195 -5.08 -12.67 -6.18
N GLY A 196 -5.49 -13.47 -7.17
CA GLY A 196 -5.59 -14.92 -7.04
C GLY A 196 -4.24 -15.62 -6.80
N ALA A 197 -3.15 -15.09 -7.37
CA ALA A 197 -1.80 -15.60 -7.15
C ALA A 197 -1.23 -15.15 -5.79
N ALA A 198 -1.43 -13.88 -5.42
CA ALA A 198 -1.00 -13.32 -4.14
C ALA A 198 -1.57 -14.12 -2.95
N ARG A 199 -2.87 -14.47 -3.01
CA ARG A 199 -3.56 -15.31 -2.02
C ARG A 199 -3.06 -16.76 -1.90
N LYS A 200 -2.15 -17.20 -2.77
CA LYS A 200 -1.56 -18.55 -2.69
C LYS A 200 -0.10 -18.49 -2.27
N THR A 201 0.48 -17.30 -2.21
CA THR A 201 1.91 -17.10 -1.99
C THR A 201 2.12 -16.68 -0.55
N LYS A 202 2.77 -17.54 0.24
CA LYS A 202 3.00 -17.32 1.68
C LYS A 202 3.55 -15.93 2.01
N ASN A 203 4.56 -15.46 1.26
CA ASN A 203 5.17 -14.14 1.49
C ASN A 203 4.17 -12.98 1.31
N TYR A 204 3.22 -13.10 0.37
CA TYR A 204 2.17 -12.09 0.21
C TYR A 204 1.20 -12.14 1.39
N GLU A 205 0.82 -13.32 1.85
CA GLU A 205 -0.06 -13.45 3.02
C GLU A 205 0.59 -12.84 4.28
N GLU A 206 1.86 -13.14 4.53
CA GLU A 206 2.62 -12.58 5.66
C GLU A 206 2.67 -11.05 5.59
N LEU A 207 3.00 -10.49 4.43
CA LEU A 207 3.00 -9.04 4.22
C LEU A 207 1.62 -8.42 4.44
N LEU A 208 0.58 -9.01 3.87
CA LEU A 208 -0.79 -8.54 4.04
C LEU A 208 -1.23 -8.59 5.51
N THR A 209 -0.78 -9.58 6.28
CA THR A 209 -1.03 -9.67 7.73
C THR A 209 -0.27 -8.59 8.52
N MET A 210 0.99 -8.33 8.18
CA MET A 210 1.78 -7.26 8.82
C MET A 210 1.11 -5.89 8.67
N ILE A 211 0.61 -5.58 7.48
CA ILE A 211 -0.06 -4.30 7.22
C ILE A 211 -1.34 -4.17 8.03
N VAL A 212 -2.15 -5.23 8.09
CA VAL A 212 -3.38 -5.20 8.87
C VAL A 212 -3.07 -4.89 10.34
N ARG A 213 -2.01 -5.47 10.91
CA ARG A 213 -1.57 -5.14 12.26
C ARG A 213 -1.09 -3.69 12.37
N TRP A 214 -0.30 -3.24 11.41
CA TRP A 214 0.23 -1.88 11.33
C TRP A 214 -0.89 -0.82 11.35
N ASP A 215 -2.00 -1.04 10.65
CA ASP A 215 -3.19 -0.17 10.64
C ASP A 215 -3.89 -0.06 12.02
N TYR A 216 -3.61 -0.97 12.98
CA TYR A 216 -4.23 -1.00 14.31
C TYR A 216 -3.32 -0.51 15.45
N ASP A 217 -2.01 -0.37 15.22
CA ASP A 217 -0.99 -0.09 16.27
C ASP A 217 -0.72 1.42 16.49
N ASP A 218 -1.65 2.33 16.15
CA ASP A 218 -1.51 3.78 16.38
C ASP A 218 -1.69 4.18 17.87
N GLU A 219 -0.67 3.93 18.70
CA GLU A 219 -0.45 4.56 20.01
C GLU A 219 0.77 5.53 20.00
N PRO A 220 0.82 6.57 20.86
CA PRO A 220 1.44 7.87 20.56
C PRO A 220 2.95 7.99 20.91
N GLY A 221 3.73 6.93 20.77
CA GLY A 221 5.14 6.87 21.22
C GLY A 221 6.21 7.42 20.27
N PHE A 222 5.85 8.04 19.14
CA PHE A 222 6.82 8.40 18.10
C PHE A 222 7.73 9.58 18.50
N ILE A 223 9.05 9.39 18.38
CA ILE A 223 10.03 10.45 18.51
C ILE A 223 9.84 11.46 17.37
N ARG A 224 9.36 12.64 17.74
CA ARG A 224 9.31 13.85 16.92
C ARG A 224 10.65 14.58 17.05
N VAL A 225 11.70 14.04 16.44
CA VAL A 225 13.02 14.69 16.37
C VAL A 225 13.46 14.82 14.92
#